data_AF-A0A7V9PC44-F1
#
_entry.id   AF-A0A7V9PC44-F1
#
_cell.length_a   1.000
_cell.length_b   1.000
_cell.length_c   1.000
_cell.angle_alpha   90.00
_cell.angle_beta   90.00
_cell.angle_gamma   90.00
#
_symmetry.space_group_name_H-M   'P 1'
#
loop_
_entity.id
_entity.type
_entity.pdbx_description
1 polymer ?
#
loop_
_entity_poly.entity_id
_entity_poly.type
_entity_poly.pdbx_seq_one_letter_code
_entity_poly.pdbx_strand_id
1 'polypeptide(L)'
;MPASGTTRSWAGRYAIAQNGGADLLYWRGSAPERSAAVVRMRELALDTPGVLSVHAPGDIGLSDRAGDVVAYCRAGWRFTDPSERSNPMPGNHGHPATASIPFFVGGGSAYVRRGVRAGTGARTIDVAPTVARLLGL
;
A
#
# COMPACT_ATOMS: atom_id res chain seq x y z
N MET A 1 -44.06 -3.17 -8.99
CA MET A 1 -43.67 -1.77 -8.71
C MET A 1 -42.25 -1.81 -8.15
N PRO A 2 -41.24 -1.17 -8.76
CA PRO A 2 -39.92 -1.14 -8.16
C PRO A 2 -39.94 -0.15 -6.99
N ALA A 3 -39.44 -0.60 -5.83
CA ALA A 3 -39.28 0.23 -4.65
C ALA A 3 -38.34 1.40 -4.97
N SER A 4 -38.72 2.61 -4.55
CA SER A 4 -37.90 3.81 -4.63
C SER A 4 -36.64 3.63 -3.80
N GLY A 5 -35.54 3.21 -4.44
CA GLY A 5 -34.23 3.16 -3.84
C GLY A 5 -33.81 4.57 -3.47
N THR A 6 -33.88 4.92 -2.20
CA THR A 6 -33.23 6.12 -1.68
C THR A 6 -31.75 5.97 -1.97
N THR A 7 -31.22 6.78 -2.89
CA THR A 7 -29.79 6.82 -3.20
C THR A 7 -29.06 7.27 -1.93
N ARG A 8 -28.60 6.31 -1.12
CA ARG A 8 -27.85 6.61 0.10
C ARG A 8 -26.54 7.27 -0.32
N SER A 9 -26.41 8.57 -0.09
CA SER A 9 -25.20 9.32 -0.43
C SER A 9 -24.08 8.99 0.55
N TRP A 10 -22.94 8.55 0.02
CA TRP A 10 -21.73 8.26 0.79
C TRP A 10 -20.76 9.45 0.81
N ALA A 11 -21.12 10.56 0.15
CA ALA A 11 -20.30 11.76 0.05
C ALA A 11 -19.97 12.34 1.44
N GLY A 12 -18.70 12.75 1.63
CA GLY A 12 -18.21 13.31 2.89
C GLY A 12 -18.03 12.31 4.04
N ARG A 13 -18.46 11.05 3.88
CA ARG A 13 -18.38 10.03 4.93
C ARG A 13 -17.19 9.07 4.80
N TYR A 14 -16.27 9.37 3.89
CA TYR A 14 -15.01 8.65 3.73
C TYR A 14 -13.84 9.63 3.68
N ALA A 15 -12.62 9.13 3.89
CA ALA A 15 -11.38 9.84 3.62
C ALA A 15 -10.44 8.90 2.84
N ILE A 16 -9.57 9.49 2.03
CA ILE A 16 -8.50 8.80 1.34
C ILE A 16 -7.19 9.42 1.80
N ALA A 17 -6.28 8.59 2.32
CA ALA A 17 -4.90 8.98 2.54
C ALA A 17 -4.07 8.34 1.42
N GLN A 18 -3.64 9.19 0.49
CA GLN A 18 -2.93 8.77 -0.70
C GLN A 18 -1.42 8.69 -0.44
N ASN A 19 -0.81 7.59 -0.84
CA ASN A 19 0.62 7.30 -0.68
C ASN A 19 1.25 6.81 -1.99
N GLY A 20 1.07 7.61 -3.06
CA GLY A 20 1.63 7.37 -4.37
C GLY A 20 0.92 6.26 -5.13
N GLY A 21 1.45 5.03 -5.06
CA GLY A 21 0.83 3.86 -5.68
C GLY A 21 -0.09 3.06 -4.74
N ALA A 22 -0.23 3.51 -3.49
CA ALA A 22 -1.16 2.94 -2.53
C ALA A 22 -2.12 4.01 -2.02
N ASP A 23 -3.39 3.65 -1.90
CA ASP A 23 -4.41 4.47 -1.25
C ASP A 23 -4.99 3.72 -0.05
N LEU A 24 -5.11 4.45 1.06
CA LEU A 24 -5.74 3.97 2.28
C LEU A 24 -7.10 4.65 2.40
N LEU A 25 -8.18 3.87 2.34
CA LEU A 25 -9.55 4.37 2.41
C LEU A 25 -10.09 4.16 3.82
N TYR A 26 -10.70 5.20 4.37
CA TYR A 26 -11.23 5.23 5.73
C TYR A 26 -12.72 5.55 5.70
N TRP A 27 -13.52 4.73 6.38
CA TRP A 27 -14.90 5.07 6.69
C TRP A 27 -14.96 6.03 7.89
N ARG A 28 -15.60 7.18 7.67
CA ARG A 28 -15.80 8.24 8.67
C ARG A 28 -17.27 8.42 9.07
N GLY A 29 -18.18 7.63 8.52
CA GLY A 29 -19.59 7.64 8.92
C GLY A 29 -19.86 6.75 10.14
N SER A 30 -21.13 6.37 10.32
CA SER A 30 -21.56 5.63 11.52
C SER A 30 -21.01 4.20 11.55
N ALA A 31 -20.74 3.66 12.74
CA ALA A 31 -20.24 2.29 12.90
C ALA A 31 -21.19 1.21 12.34
N PRO A 32 -22.53 1.29 12.52
CA PRO A 32 -23.45 0.30 11.96
C PRO A 32 -23.43 0.22 10.42
N GLU A 33 -23.05 1.31 9.75
CA GLU A 33 -22.95 1.35 8.28
C GLU A 33 -21.58 0.89 7.75
N ARG A 34 -20.57 0.76 8.62
CA ARG A 34 -19.17 0.53 8.22
C ARG A 34 -19.04 -0.67 7.31
N SER A 35 -19.57 -1.84 7.69
CA SER A 35 -19.41 -3.07 6.89
C SER A 35 -19.94 -2.91 5.46
N ALA A 36 -21.13 -2.31 5.30
CA ALA A 36 -21.71 -2.05 3.98
C ALA A 36 -20.88 -1.01 3.20
N ALA A 37 -20.38 0.03 3.88
CA ALA A 37 -19.52 1.03 3.28
C ALA A 37 -18.18 0.44 2.81
N VAL A 38 -17.55 -0.44 3.60
CA VAL A 38 -16.29 -1.12 3.24
C VAL A 38 -16.49 -1.98 1.99
N VAL A 39 -17.56 -2.78 1.93
CA VAL A 39 -17.89 -3.56 0.72
C VAL A 39 -18.00 -2.64 -0.49
N ARG A 40 -18.74 -1.53 -0.36
CA ARG A 40 -18.93 -0.59 -1.46
C ARG A 40 -17.62 0.10 -1.88
N MET A 41 -16.78 0.48 -0.93
CA MET A 41 -15.46 1.07 -1.21
C MET A 41 -14.56 0.10 -1.97
N ARG A 42 -14.58 -1.19 -1.61
CA ARG A 42 -13.81 -2.22 -2.32
C ARG A 42 -14.26 -2.41 -3.76
N GLU A 43 -15.57 -2.49 -3.99
CA GLU A 43 -16.15 -2.61 -5.33
C GLU A 43 -15.74 -1.42 -6.21
N LEU A 44 -15.95 -0.19 -5.72
CA LEU A 44 -15.61 1.02 -6.46
C LEU A 44 -14.12 1.12 -6.77
N ALA A 45 -13.26 0.74 -5.83
CA ALA A 45 -11.81 0.73 -6.04
C ALA A 45 -11.42 -0.31 -7.10
N LEU A 46 -11.98 -1.52 -7.06
CA LEU A 46 -11.68 -2.57 -8.05
C LEU A 46 -12.17 -2.19 -9.46
N ASP A 47 -13.30 -1.49 -9.57
CA ASP A 47 -13.84 -1.02 -10.85
C ASP A 47 -13.06 0.19 -11.43
N THR A 48 -12.21 0.83 -10.62
CA THR A 48 -11.45 2.02 -11.05
C THR A 48 -10.29 1.62 -11.97
N PRO A 49 -10.20 2.16 -13.21
CA PRO A 49 -9.09 1.88 -14.11
C PRO A 49 -7.74 2.21 -13.47
N GLY A 50 -6.76 1.32 -13.68
CA GLY A 50 -5.42 1.49 -13.12
C GLY A 50 -5.24 0.89 -11.72
N VAL A 51 -6.31 0.49 -11.03
CA VAL A 51 -6.19 -0.31 -9.80
C VAL A 51 -5.74 -1.74 -10.14
N LEU A 52 -4.75 -2.21 -9.38
CA LEU A 52 -4.18 -3.54 -9.46
C LEU A 52 -4.90 -4.51 -8.51
N SER A 53 -5.08 -4.11 -7.26
CA SER A 53 -5.61 -4.97 -6.20
C SER A 53 -6.15 -4.18 -5.02
N VAL A 54 -7.06 -4.79 -4.26
CA VAL A 54 -7.67 -4.20 -3.07
C VAL A 54 -7.68 -5.21 -1.91
N HIS A 55 -7.24 -4.77 -0.73
CA HIS A 55 -6.98 -5.61 0.45
C HIS A 55 -7.66 -5.05 1.70
N ALA A 56 -8.04 -5.93 2.62
CA ALA A 56 -8.19 -5.48 4.01
C ALA A 56 -6.78 -5.32 4.61
N PRO A 57 -6.54 -4.39 5.55
CA PRO A 57 -5.21 -4.20 6.14
C PRO A 57 -4.57 -5.49 6.66
N GLY A 58 -5.35 -6.33 7.34
CA GLY A 58 -4.88 -7.59 7.90
C GLY A 58 -4.38 -8.59 6.84
N ASP A 59 -4.93 -8.57 5.63
CA ASP A 59 -4.54 -9.48 4.53
C ASP A 59 -3.08 -9.28 4.12
N ILE A 60 -2.55 -8.07 4.33
CA ILE A 60 -1.20 -7.66 3.97
C ILE A 60 -0.34 -7.31 5.19
N GLY A 61 -0.73 -7.76 6.38
CA GLY A 61 0.03 -7.59 7.60
C GLY A 61 0.10 -6.16 8.13
N LEU A 62 -0.85 -5.30 7.74
CA LEU A 62 -0.97 -3.93 8.25
C LEU A 62 -1.92 -3.87 9.45
N SER A 63 -1.64 -2.94 10.35
CA SER A 63 -2.54 -2.62 11.48
C SER A 63 -3.76 -1.81 11.01
N ASP A 64 -4.75 -1.68 11.88
CA ASP A 64 -5.97 -0.86 11.68
C ASP A 64 -5.70 0.63 11.39
N ARG A 65 -4.47 1.12 11.63
CA ARG A 65 -4.05 2.47 11.20
C ARG A 65 -4.03 2.64 9.69
N ALA A 66 -3.97 1.54 8.92
CA ALA A 66 -4.00 1.55 7.46
C ALA A 66 -5.42 1.73 6.87
N GLY A 67 -6.43 2.01 7.69
CA GLY A 67 -7.79 2.28 7.25
C GLY A 67 -8.64 1.01 7.13
N ASP A 68 -9.72 1.11 6.35
CA ASP A 68 -10.67 0.02 6.13
C ASP A 68 -10.33 -0.80 4.88
N VAL A 69 -9.72 -0.14 3.88
CA VAL A 69 -9.39 -0.72 2.59
C VAL A 69 -8.06 -0.16 2.10
N VAL A 70 -7.19 -1.03 1.60
CA VAL A 70 -5.93 -0.64 0.95
C VAL A 70 -6.01 -0.99 -0.52
N ALA A 71 -5.87 0.00 -1.40
CA ALA A 71 -5.80 -0.19 -2.84
C ALA A 71 -4.36 0.01 -3.34
N TYR A 72 -3.91 -0.85 -4.25
CA TYR A 72 -2.66 -0.66 -4.99
C TYR A 72 -2.96 -0.40 -6.46
N CYS A 73 -2.24 0.54 -7.07
CA CYS A 73 -2.31 0.77 -8.51
C CYS A 73 -1.38 -0.19 -9.29
N ARG A 74 -1.60 -0.29 -10.60
CA ARG A 74 -0.73 -1.02 -11.54
C ARG A 74 0.60 -0.30 -11.73
N ALA A 75 1.61 -1.03 -12.20
CA ALA A 75 2.89 -0.43 -12.57
C ALA A 75 2.69 0.67 -13.63
N GLY A 76 3.35 1.81 -13.43
CA GLY A 76 3.20 2.99 -14.29
C GLY A 76 1.97 3.86 -13.99
N TRP A 77 1.12 3.46 -13.04
CA TRP A 77 -0.01 4.26 -12.55
C TRP A 77 0.33 4.93 -11.21
N ARG A 78 -0.53 5.85 -10.79
CA ARG A 78 -0.52 6.50 -9.47
C ARG A 78 -1.94 6.86 -9.06
N PHE A 79 -2.18 7.00 -7.77
CA PHE A 79 -3.36 7.69 -7.26
C PHE A 79 -3.11 9.19 -7.15
N THR A 80 -4.17 9.97 -7.33
CA THR A 80 -4.12 11.45 -7.31
C THR A 80 -5.31 12.03 -6.57
N ASP A 81 -5.87 11.36 -5.58
CA ASP A 81 -7.07 11.86 -4.91
C ASP A 81 -6.77 13.16 -4.14
N PRO A 82 -7.69 14.15 -4.12
CA PRO A 82 -9.00 14.17 -4.79
C PRO A 82 -9.00 14.74 -6.23
N SER A 83 -7.84 15.10 -6.80
CA SER A 83 -7.76 15.74 -8.11
C SER A 83 -6.45 15.41 -8.82
N GLU A 84 -6.43 15.37 -10.15
CA GLU A 84 -5.23 15.01 -10.93
C GLU A 84 -3.92 15.75 -10.55
N ARG A 85 -4.04 16.92 -9.89
CA ARG A 85 -2.92 17.75 -9.41
C ARG A 85 -2.48 17.45 -7.97
N SER A 86 -3.24 16.67 -7.20
CA SER A 86 -2.99 16.39 -5.77
C SER A 86 -1.73 15.55 -5.53
N ASN A 87 -1.29 14.80 -6.53
CA ASN A 87 0.00 14.14 -6.54
C ASN A 87 0.65 14.40 -7.90
N PRO A 88 1.42 15.48 -8.06
CA PRO A 88 1.92 15.91 -9.36
C PRO A 88 3.19 15.15 -9.80
N MET A 89 3.74 14.26 -8.97
CA MET A 89 5.02 13.61 -9.27
C MET A 89 4.94 12.69 -10.51
N PRO A 90 5.93 12.76 -11.42
CA PRO A 90 5.94 11.97 -12.66
C PRO A 90 6.11 10.47 -12.42
N GLY A 91 6.56 10.06 -11.22
CA GLY A 91 6.61 8.68 -10.76
C GLY A 91 6.27 8.57 -9.28
N ASN A 92 5.83 7.39 -8.83
CA ASN A 92 5.42 7.13 -7.45
C ASN A 92 5.89 5.75 -6.96
N HIS A 93 6.02 5.62 -5.64
CA HIS A 93 6.34 4.38 -4.93
C HIS A 93 5.16 3.90 -4.07
N GLY A 94 5.37 2.92 -3.19
CA GLY A 94 4.37 2.47 -2.21
C GLY A 94 3.49 1.30 -2.68
N HIS A 95 3.70 0.82 -3.91
CA HIS A 95 2.96 -0.30 -4.50
C HIS A 95 3.89 -1.45 -4.90
N PRO A 96 3.36 -2.66 -5.16
CA PRO A 96 4.17 -3.87 -5.37
C PRO A 96 5.27 -3.75 -6.43
N ALA A 97 5.03 -2.98 -7.52
CA ALA A 97 6.03 -2.80 -8.57
C ALA A 97 7.30 -2.07 -8.10
N THR A 98 7.22 -1.34 -6.97
CA THR A 98 8.34 -0.61 -6.37
C THR A 98 8.89 -1.26 -5.09
N ALA A 99 8.45 -2.49 -4.78
CA ALA A 99 8.83 -3.18 -3.54
C ALA A 99 10.29 -3.69 -3.56
N SER A 100 10.81 -4.07 -4.72
CA SER A 100 12.16 -4.59 -4.84
C SER A 100 13.20 -3.47 -4.85
N ILE A 101 14.19 -3.56 -3.96
CA ILE A 101 15.33 -2.63 -3.89
C ILE A 101 16.66 -3.40 -3.94
N PRO A 102 17.73 -2.81 -4.50
CA PRO A 102 19.03 -3.45 -4.49
C PRO A 102 19.69 -3.41 -3.10
N PHE A 103 20.47 -4.44 -2.78
CA PHE A 103 21.34 -4.49 -1.61
C PHE A 103 22.81 -4.50 -2.03
N PHE A 104 23.59 -3.60 -1.44
CA PHE A 104 25.04 -3.53 -1.64
C PHE A 104 25.73 -3.65 -0.27
N VAL A 105 26.70 -4.55 -0.18
CA VAL A 105 27.53 -4.75 1.03
C VAL A 105 28.99 -4.57 0.65
N GLY A 106 29.69 -3.70 1.36
CA GLY A 106 31.10 -3.39 1.15
C GLY A 106 31.83 -3.17 2.48
N GLY A 107 33.16 -3.20 2.45
CA GLY A 107 34.00 -2.95 3.61
C GLY A 107 35.27 -3.82 3.64
N GLY A 108 36.10 -3.61 4.65
CA GLY A 108 37.34 -4.37 4.89
C GLY A 108 37.18 -5.60 5.77
N SER A 109 35.96 -5.90 6.24
CA SER A 109 35.69 -7.05 7.10
C SER A 109 35.96 -8.37 6.35
N ALA A 110 36.57 -9.35 7.03
CA ALA A 110 36.80 -10.69 6.49
C ALA A 110 35.49 -11.43 6.12
N TYR A 111 34.35 -11.00 6.68
CA TYR A 111 33.03 -11.54 6.34
C TYR A 111 32.50 -11.06 4.98
N VAL A 112 33.06 -9.98 4.41
CA VAL A 112 32.59 -9.40 3.15
C VAL A 112 33.48 -9.89 2.00
N ARG A 113 32.94 -10.79 1.18
CA ARG A 113 33.62 -11.30 -0.02
C ARG A 113 33.51 -10.29 -1.16
N ARG A 114 34.62 -10.02 -1.84
CA ARG A 114 34.67 -9.12 -3.00
C ARG A 114 34.17 -9.79 -4.27
N GLY A 115 33.52 -9.03 -5.14
CA GLY A 115 33.08 -9.50 -6.47
C GLY A 115 31.97 -10.56 -6.46
N VAL A 116 31.36 -10.82 -5.29
CA VAL A 116 30.31 -11.84 -5.16
C VAL A 116 28.94 -11.20 -5.33
N ARG A 117 28.12 -11.78 -6.21
CA ARG A 117 26.67 -11.56 -6.25
C ARG A 117 25.98 -12.71 -5.53
N ALA A 118 25.22 -12.41 -4.48
CA ALA A 118 24.36 -13.41 -3.85
C ALA A 118 23.17 -13.73 -4.78
N GLY A 119 22.91 -15.01 -5.02
CA GLY A 119 21.80 -15.46 -5.86
C GLY A 119 20.47 -15.57 -5.11
N THR A 120 20.50 -15.60 -3.78
CA THR A 120 19.31 -15.61 -2.92
C THR A 120 18.89 -14.18 -2.61
N GLY A 121 17.61 -13.86 -2.78
CA GLY A 121 17.06 -12.56 -2.40
C GLY A 121 17.22 -12.29 -0.90
N ALA A 122 17.64 -11.07 -0.55
CA ALA A 122 17.65 -10.57 0.82
C ALA A 122 16.48 -9.59 1.02
N ARG A 123 15.99 -9.46 2.26
CA ARG A 123 14.94 -8.50 2.63
C ARG A 123 15.52 -7.44 3.57
N THR A 124 14.90 -6.27 3.59
CA THR A 124 15.27 -5.18 4.51
C THR A 124 15.19 -5.58 5.99
N ILE A 125 14.26 -6.48 6.34
CA ILE A 125 14.16 -7.02 7.70
C ILE A 125 15.39 -7.85 8.12
N ASP A 126 16.16 -8.37 7.17
CA ASP A 126 17.34 -9.19 7.46
C ASP A 126 18.54 -8.33 7.88
N VAL A 127 18.51 -7.01 7.64
CA VAL A 127 19.63 -6.10 7.93
C VAL A 127 19.91 -6.01 9.43
N ALA A 128 18.89 -5.75 10.25
CA ALA A 128 19.04 -5.56 11.68
C ALA A 128 19.68 -6.78 12.40
N PRO A 129 19.16 -8.02 12.26
CA PRO A 129 19.80 -9.18 12.88
C PRO A 129 21.19 -9.47 12.31
N THR A 130 21.44 -9.17 11.03
CA THR A 130 22.78 -9.31 10.43
C THR A 130 23.78 -8.35 11.07
N VAL A 131 23.42 -7.09 11.26
CA VAL A 131 24.26 -6.07 11.89
C VAL A 131 24.49 -6.40 13.37
N ALA A 132 23.45 -6.78 14.11
CA ALA A 132 23.55 -7.19 15.52
C ALA A 132 24.58 -8.31 15.69
N ARG A 133 24.49 -9.36 14.88
CA ARG A 133 25.46 -10.47 14.88
C ARG A 133 26.90 -10.03 14.58
N LEU A 134 27.09 -9.08 13.67
CA LEU A 134 28.42 -8.56 13.33
C LEU A 134 29.02 -7.69 14.45
N LEU A 135 28.17 -7.08 15.27
CA LEU A 135 28.57 -6.24 16.41
C LEU A 135 28.61 -6.99 17.74
N GLY A 136 28.19 -8.27 17.77
CA GLY A 136 28.14 -9.07 19.00
C GLY A 136 27.00 -8.68 19.95
N LEU A 137 25.88 -8.19 19.40
CA LEU A 137 24.65 -7.85 20.13
C LEU A 137 23.66 -9.03 20.13
#